data_AF-A0AAJ2EB81-F1
#
_entry.id   AF-A0AAJ2EB81-F1
#
_cell.length_a   1.000
_cell.length_b   1.000
_cell.length_c   1.000
_cell.angle_alpha   90.00
_cell.angle_beta   90.00
_cell.angle_gamma   90.00
#
_symmetry.space_group_name_H-M   'P 1'
#
loop_
_entity.id
_entity.type
_entity.pdbx_description
1 polymer ?
#
loop_
_entity_poly.entity_id
_entity_poly.type
_entity_poly.pdbx_seq_one_letter_code
_entity_poly.pdbx_strand_id
1 'polypeptide(L)'
;MQPSAFDRAYFQSLKRDLLAATRDFFRVSDSQVNESFARGFGVNTYAALIAALDGNHPRKHLKAPDVELLDHAAFAARMTELSDDRTAESVSAILEGARIEIKIVRRSPARQNPVRYSDIAYDVTVDISGVPPEVLESSPEFLIPEFLRPDGTELYRLDCDWSFRVDGEYAVTRMQSGRGLLNTKVVDGHWKGALYVYSPQHQGDDSRCLRSVKAALARAILPALTSRVRCSIFRPDRYQYGAWRVRIAIGPVIQAFLGGSRLVFALPKLPKRHVVMDKGFMFDLGVGVFQDGEWCADIYSNGVHEDENPTSLAQVKAELLQAVNLALHGAGFGG
;
A
#
# COMPACT_ATOMS: atom_id res chain seq x y z
N MET A 1 -0.10 2.51 23.49
CA MET A 1 -1.12 2.86 24.51
C MET A 1 -2.28 3.52 23.78
N GLN A 2 -3.42 2.84 23.65
CA GLN A 2 -4.65 3.51 23.21
C GLN A 2 -5.04 4.57 24.25
N PRO A 3 -5.49 5.76 23.83
CA PRO A 3 -5.92 6.80 24.75
C PRO A 3 -7.15 6.33 25.55
N SER A 4 -7.34 6.89 26.73
CA SER A 4 -8.52 6.62 27.57
C SER A 4 -9.84 7.16 26.98
N ALA A 5 -9.77 8.05 25.98
CA ALA A 5 -10.90 8.51 25.17
C ALA A 5 -10.43 9.12 23.84
N PHE A 6 -11.23 8.95 22.78
CA PHE A 6 -11.08 9.71 21.53
C PHE A 6 -11.75 11.09 21.69
N ASP A 7 -10.98 12.07 22.13
CA ASP A 7 -11.42 13.46 22.31
C ASP A 7 -10.77 14.41 21.30
N ARG A 8 -11.10 15.70 21.40
CA ARG A 8 -10.57 16.72 20.50
C ARG A 8 -9.06 16.89 20.60
N ALA A 9 -8.47 16.76 21.78
CA ALA A 9 -7.04 16.89 21.97
C ALA A 9 -6.30 15.71 21.33
N TYR A 10 -6.80 14.50 21.56
CA TYR A 10 -6.28 13.28 20.94
C TYR A 10 -6.39 13.34 19.42
N PHE A 11 -7.56 13.70 18.87
CA PHE A 11 -7.76 13.87 17.44
C PHE A 11 -6.78 14.87 16.82
N GLN A 12 -6.57 16.04 17.43
CA GLN A 12 -5.61 17.02 16.91
C GLN A 12 -4.17 16.52 16.97
N SER A 13 -3.80 15.75 18.00
CA SER A 13 -2.49 15.09 18.07
C SER A 13 -2.32 14.09 16.93
N LEU A 14 -3.28 13.17 16.78
CA LEU A 14 -3.26 12.14 15.74
C LEU A 14 -3.16 12.75 14.33
N LYS A 15 -3.94 13.79 14.06
CA LYS A 15 -3.91 14.54 12.81
C LYS A 15 -2.52 15.16 12.56
N ARG A 16 -1.96 15.85 13.56
CA ARG A 16 -0.64 16.49 13.46
C ARG A 16 0.45 15.46 13.19
N ASP A 17 0.40 14.34 13.91
CA ASP A 17 1.43 13.29 13.81
C ASP A 17 1.35 12.60 12.43
N LEU A 18 0.14 12.37 11.90
CA LEU A 18 -0.08 11.85 10.55
C LEU A 18 0.42 12.80 9.45
N LEU A 19 0.10 14.09 9.57
CA LEU A 19 0.57 15.12 8.62
C LEU A 19 2.10 15.27 8.67
N ALA A 20 2.69 15.22 9.87
CA ALA A 20 4.14 15.26 10.03
C ALA A 20 4.82 14.05 9.38
N ALA A 21 4.30 12.84 9.60
CA ALA A 21 4.87 11.60 9.06
C ALA A 21 4.76 11.48 7.52
N THR A 22 3.75 12.11 6.91
CA THR A 22 3.57 12.09 5.45
C THR A 22 4.42 13.15 4.74
N ARG A 23 4.63 14.31 5.35
CA ARG A 23 5.25 15.51 4.75
C ARG A 23 6.59 15.26 4.05
N ASP A 24 7.40 14.34 4.56
CA ASP A 24 8.74 14.06 4.00
C ASP A 24 8.69 13.22 2.71
N PHE A 25 7.55 12.60 2.41
CA PHE A 25 7.39 11.70 1.27
C PHE A 25 6.34 12.19 0.28
N PHE A 26 5.19 12.65 0.77
CA PHE A 26 4.08 13.11 -0.06
C PHE A 26 3.18 14.07 0.69
N ARG A 27 2.50 14.95 -0.07
CA ARG A 27 1.61 15.94 0.52
C ARG A 27 0.22 15.36 0.66
N VAL A 28 -0.32 15.49 1.87
CA VAL A 28 -1.74 15.30 2.17
C VAL A 28 -2.23 16.60 2.80
N SER A 29 -3.39 17.09 2.38
CA SER A 29 -3.97 18.32 2.93
C SER A 29 -4.69 18.05 4.25
N ASP A 30 -4.72 19.05 5.14
CA ASP A 30 -5.53 19.00 6.36
C ASP A 30 -6.99 18.65 6.07
N SER A 31 -7.57 19.18 4.99
CA SER A 31 -8.97 18.90 4.64
C SER A 31 -9.19 17.44 4.29
N GLN A 32 -8.28 16.81 3.54
CA GLN A 32 -8.36 15.38 3.23
C GLN A 32 -8.32 14.54 4.50
N VAL A 33 -7.39 14.85 5.40
CA VAL A 33 -7.24 14.13 6.67
C VAL A 33 -8.47 14.32 7.56
N ASN A 34 -8.97 15.54 7.70
CA ASN A 34 -10.16 15.86 8.51
C ASN A 34 -11.41 15.11 8.04
N GLU A 35 -11.68 15.13 6.74
CA GLU A 35 -12.86 14.47 6.16
C GLU A 35 -12.73 12.94 6.23
N SER A 36 -11.52 12.40 6.11
CA SER A 36 -11.27 10.97 6.25
C SER A 36 -11.45 10.50 7.70
N PHE A 37 -10.96 11.28 8.67
CA PHE A 37 -11.23 11.01 10.09
C PHE A 37 -12.71 11.12 10.43
N ALA A 38 -13.43 12.08 9.85
CA ALA A 38 -14.88 12.19 10.06
C ALA A 38 -15.57 10.88 9.65
N ARG A 39 -15.26 10.38 8.45
CA ARG A 39 -15.82 9.11 7.96
C ARG A 39 -15.39 7.91 8.80
N GLY A 40 -14.10 7.81 9.12
CA GLY A 40 -13.59 6.77 10.01
C GLY A 40 -14.24 6.82 11.40
N PHE A 41 -14.64 7.98 11.90
CA PHE A 41 -15.35 8.12 13.19
C PHE A 41 -16.88 7.90 13.08
N GLY A 42 -17.40 7.63 11.88
CA GLY A 42 -18.81 7.35 11.63
C GLY A 42 -19.70 8.57 11.41
N VAL A 43 -19.11 9.73 11.09
CA VAL A 43 -19.86 10.96 10.76
C VAL A 43 -19.52 11.47 9.35
N ASN A 44 -20.40 12.28 8.77
CA ASN A 44 -20.30 12.63 7.35
C ASN A 44 -19.32 13.76 7.04
N THR A 45 -19.00 14.62 8.00
CA THR A 45 -18.22 15.85 7.78
C THR A 45 -17.31 16.17 8.96
N TYR A 46 -16.25 16.96 8.72
CA TYR A 46 -15.38 17.44 9.79
C TYR A 46 -16.14 18.26 10.86
N ALA A 47 -17.10 19.09 10.45
CA ALA A 47 -17.91 19.86 11.40
C ALA A 47 -18.73 18.94 12.33
N ALA A 48 -19.30 17.86 11.79
CA ALA A 48 -20.01 16.85 12.58
C ALA A 48 -19.05 16.09 13.50
N LEU A 49 -17.82 15.83 13.07
CA LEU A 49 -16.78 15.24 13.93
C LEU A 49 -16.47 16.14 15.12
N ILE A 50 -16.22 17.43 14.91
CA ILE A 50 -15.95 18.36 16.02
C ILE A 50 -17.15 18.44 16.97
N ALA A 51 -18.37 18.55 16.45
CA ALA A 51 -19.57 18.53 17.28
C ALA A 51 -19.72 17.22 18.08
N ALA A 52 -19.40 16.08 17.48
CA ALA A 52 -19.40 14.78 18.15
C ALA A 52 -18.33 14.70 19.25
N LEU A 53 -17.13 15.21 18.99
CA LEU A 53 -16.01 15.25 19.94
C LEU A 53 -16.23 16.23 21.09
N ASP A 54 -16.99 17.30 20.89
CA ASP A 54 -17.36 18.24 21.96
C ASP A 54 -18.62 17.76 22.71
N GLY A 55 -19.47 16.94 22.07
CA GLY A 55 -20.73 16.42 22.61
C GLY A 55 -20.68 14.97 23.13
N ASN A 56 -21.86 14.34 23.16
CA ASN A 56 -22.09 12.99 23.67
C ASN A 56 -22.25 11.99 22.51
N HIS A 57 -21.13 11.50 21.96
CA HIS A 57 -21.14 10.53 20.86
C HIS A 57 -20.91 9.09 21.36
N PRO A 58 -21.66 8.07 20.89
CA PRO A 58 -21.52 6.69 21.35
C PRO A 58 -20.08 6.16 21.31
N ARG A 59 -19.32 6.50 20.26
CA ARG A 59 -17.93 6.07 20.13
C ARG A 59 -16.98 6.65 21.19
N LYS A 60 -17.31 7.77 21.84
CA LYS A 60 -16.49 8.31 22.95
C LYS A 60 -16.59 7.46 24.22
N HIS A 61 -17.63 6.65 24.32
CA HIS A 61 -17.91 5.80 25.47
C HIS A 61 -17.41 4.37 25.29
N LEU A 62 -16.85 4.05 24.12
CA LEU A 62 -16.14 2.80 23.91
C LEU A 62 -14.85 2.85 24.72
N LYS A 63 -14.91 2.27 25.93
CA LYS A 63 -13.78 2.20 26.89
C LYS A 63 -13.25 0.79 27.09
N ALA A 64 -13.83 -0.19 26.41
CA ALA A 64 -13.33 -1.55 26.50
C ALA A 64 -11.92 -1.60 25.88
N PRO A 65 -10.95 -2.23 26.55
CA PRO A 65 -9.71 -2.61 25.90
C PRO A 65 -10.07 -3.38 24.62
N ASP A 66 -9.35 -3.12 23.54
CA ASP A 66 -9.49 -3.80 22.25
C ASP A 66 -10.68 -3.37 21.37
N VAL A 67 -11.44 -2.33 21.75
CA VAL A 67 -12.43 -1.73 20.83
C VAL A 67 -11.79 -0.63 19.99
N GLU A 68 -11.80 -0.82 18.68
CA GLU A 68 -11.32 0.19 17.74
C GLU A 68 -12.30 1.37 17.66
N LEU A 69 -11.78 2.56 17.97
CA LEU A 69 -12.55 3.81 17.97
C LEU A 69 -12.76 4.37 16.56
N LEU A 70 -11.86 4.01 15.65
CA LEU A 70 -11.81 4.46 14.27
C LEU A 70 -12.05 3.27 13.35
N ASP A 71 -12.96 3.44 12.40
CA ASP A 71 -13.16 2.53 11.28
C ASP A 71 -12.09 2.82 10.22
N HIS A 72 -11.06 1.98 10.16
CA HIS A 72 -9.93 2.19 9.24
C HIS A 72 -10.34 2.00 7.78
N ALA A 73 -11.27 1.08 7.50
CA ALA A 73 -11.80 0.89 6.15
C ALA A 73 -12.56 2.12 5.65
N ALA A 74 -13.43 2.71 6.47
CA ALA A 74 -14.16 3.94 6.14
C ALA A 74 -13.22 5.15 6.00
N PHE A 75 -12.18 5.24 6.84
CA PHE A 75 -11.13 6.24 6.68
C PHE A 75 -10.41 6.11 5.33
N ALA A 76 -9.95 4.91 4.98
CA ALA A 76 -9.20 4.64 3.76
C ALA A 76 -10.04 4.87 2.49
N ALA A 77 -11.31 4.46 2.51
CA ALA A 77 -12.26 4.71 1.42
C ALA A 77 -12.42 6.21 1.17
N ARG A 78 -12.63 7.00 2.23
CA ARG A 78 -12.76 8.46 2.09
C ARG A 78 -11.46 9.12 1.63
N MET A 79 -10.30 8.65 2.11
CA MET A 79 -9.02 9.17 1.66
C MET A 79 -8.81 8.88 0.17
N THR A 80 -9.23 7.71 -0.31
CA THR A 80 -9.18 7.34 -1.73
C THR A 80 -10.03 8.26 -2.59
N GLU A 81 -11.27 8.56 -2.18
CA GLU A 81 -12.16 9.49 -2.88
C GLU A 81 -11.57 10.90 -3.02
N LEU A 82 -10.85 11.36 -2.00
CA LEU A 82 -10.32 12.72 -1.93
C LEU A 82 -8.89 12.84 -2.48
N SER A 83 -8.21 11.73 -2.76
CA SER A 83 -6.83 11.71 -3.24
C SER A 83 -6.64 10.66 -4.35
N ASP A 84 -5.98 9.56 -4.02
CA ASP A 84 -5.78 8.39 -4.86
C ASP A 84 -5.54 7.16 -3.97
N ASP A 85 -5.73 5.97 -4.54
CA ASP A 85 -5.59 4.68 -3.85
C ASP A 85 -4.21 4.50 -3.19
N ARG A 86 -3.11 4.87 -3.88
CA ARG A 86 -1.75 4.69 -3.33
C ARG A 86 -1.50 5.61 -2.13
N THR A 87 -1.98 6.85 -2.22
CA THR A 87 -1.88 7.81 -1.12
C THR A 87 -2.74 7.34 0.06
N ALA A 88 -3.96 6.87 -0.18
CA ALA A 88 -4.83 6.34 0.86
C ALA A 88 -4.21 5.16 1.62
N GLU A 89 -3.70 4.14 0.92
CA GLU A 89 -3.04 3.00 1.55
C GLU A 89 -1.81 3.40 2.35
N SER A 90 -1.00 4.32 1.82
CA SER A 90 0.20 4.80 2.50
C SER A 90 -0.15 5.56 3.78
N VAL A 91 -1.21 6.38 3.75
CA VAL A 91 -1.71 7.12 4.92
C VAL A 91 -2.29 6.15 5.95
N SER A 92 -3.05 5.14 5.53
CA SER A 92 -3.60 4.11 6.42
C SER A 92 -2.51 3.34 7.15
N ALA A 93 -1.44 2.93 6.47
CA ALA A 93 -0.31 2.28 7.13
C ALA A 93 0.37 3.19 8.18
N ILE A 94 0.55 4.48 7.88
CA ILE A 94 1.10 5.46 8.84
C ILE A 94 0.18 5.65 10.04
N LEU A 95 -1.14 5.70 9.79
CA LEU A 95 -2.17 5.81 10.82
C LEU A 95 -2.18 4.59 11.75
N GLU A 96 -1.91 3.39 11.23
CA GLU A 96 -1.71 2.15 12.01
C GLU A 96 -0.40 2.14 12.81
N GLY A 97 0.50 3.09 12.58
CA GLY A 97 1.75 3.26 13.33
C GLY A 97 3.02 3.13 12.50
N ALA A 98 2.93 2.69 11.24
CA ALA A 98 4.11 2.48 10.41
C ALA A 98 4.91 3.78 10.22
N ARG A 99 6.22 3.69 10.37
CA ARG A 99 7.17 4.76 10.11
C ARG A 99 8.31 4.22 9.25
N ILE A 100 8.73 5.02 8.29
CA ILE A 100 9.86 4.70 7.42
C ILE A 100 10.86 5.85 7.41
N GLU A 101 12.14 5.54 7.40
CA GLU A 101 13.22 6.49 7.17
C GLU A 101 13.95 6.11 5.88
N ILE A 102 13.97 7.01 4.89
CA ILE A 102 14.64 6.76 3.60
C ILE A 102 15.90 7.62 3.49
N LYS A 103 17.07 6.97 3.51
CA LYS A 103 18.37 7.59 3.28
C LYS A 103 18.83 7.31 1.86
N ILE A 104 19.21 8.38 1.15
CA ILE A 104 19.80 8.30 -0.19
C ILE A 104 21.14 9.03 -0.12
N VAL A 105 22.22 8.29 -0.29
CA VAL A 105 23.58 8.80 -0.09
C VAL A 105 24.36 8.65 -1.39
N ARG A 106 24.86 9.75 -1.93
CA ARG A 106 25.67 9.73 -3.15
C ARG A 106 26.94 8.91 -2.90
N ARG A 107 27.25 7.97 -3.81
CA ARG A 107 28.47 7.16 -3.69
C ARG A 107 29.71 8.06 -3.80
N SER A 108 30.76 7.69 -3.05
CA SER A 108 32.05 8.36 -3.09
C SER A 108 32.66 8.32 -4.51
N PRO A 109 33.54 9.27 -4.88
CA PRO A 109 34.14 9.32 -6.22
C PRO A 109 34.77 7.99 -6.67
N ALA A 110 35.43 7.28 -5.74
CA ALA A 110 36.01 5.96 -5.99
C ALA A 110 34.96 4.90 -6.39
N ARG A 111 33.77 4.94 -5.78
CA ARG A 111 32.66 4.02 -6.07
C ARG A 111 31.79 4.43 -7.25
N GLN A 112 31.89 5.68 -7.72
CA GLN A 112 31.23 6.13 -8.96
C GLN A 112 31.89 5.53 -10.20
N ASN A 113 33.23 5.41 -10.19
CA ASN A 113 34.03 4.91 -11.31
C ASN A 113 33.62 5.56 -12.66
N PRO A 114 33.84 6.89 -12.81
CA PRO A 114 33.39 7.64 -13.99
C PRO A 114 34.12 7.22 -15.29
N VAL A 115 35.19 6.44 -15.20
CA VAL A 115 35.86 5.84 -16.36
C VAL A 115 35.00 4.75 -17.00
N ARG A 116 34.23 4.02 -16.19
CA ARG A 116 33.41 2.88 -16.64
C ARG A 116 31.94 3.22 -16.80
N TYR A 117 31.42 4.15 -16.00
CA TYR A 117 30.00 4.44 -15.92
C TYR A 117 29.71 5.93 -16.13
N SER A 118 28.65 6.21 -16.88
CA SER A 118 28.19 7.57 -17.16
C SER A 118 27.05 8.03 -16.24
N ASP A 119 26.55 7.14 -15.37
CA ASP A 119 25.51 7.47 -14.39
C ASP A 119 26.09 8.04 -13.09
N ILE A 120 25.22 8.70 -12.31
CA ILE A 120 25.52 9.04 -10.91
C ILE A 120 24.79 8.05 -10.01
N ALA A 121 25.56 7.30 -9.22
CA ALA A 121 25.04 6.27 -8.35
C ALA A 121 24.91 6.74 -6.88
N TYR A 122 23.85 6.27 -6.22
CA TYR A 122 23.55 6.51 -4.82
C TYR A 122 23.24 5.17 -4.14
N ASP A 123 23.60 5.03 -2.87
CA ASP A 123 23.10 3.95 -2.03
C ASP A 123 21.78 4.38 -1.39
N VAL A 124 20.81 3.49 -1.37
CA VAL A 124 19.47 3.72 -0.81
C VAL A 124 19.24 2.73 0.31
N THR A 125 18.88 3.23 1.49
CA THR A 125 18.48 2.40 2.63
C THR A 125 17.15 2.87 3.17
N VAL A 126 16.34 1.92 3.60
CA VAL A 126 15.06 2.16 4.27
C VAL A 126 15.06 1.42 5.59
N ASP A 127 14.76 2.14 6.66
CA ASP A 127 14.56 1.61 8.01
C ASP A 127 13.08 1.76 8.38
N ILE A 128 12.46 0.70 8.91
CA ILE A 128 11.03 0.62 9.22
C ILE A 128 10.85 0.43 10.72
N SER A 129 9.86 1.11 11.28
CA SER A 129 9.51 1.03 12.71
C SER A 129 8.02 1.25 12.93
N GLY A 130 7.55 1.00 14.15
CA GLY A 130 6.16 1.27 14.56
C GLY A 130 5.12 0.30 13.99
N VAL A 131 5.57 -0.77 13.32
CA VAL A 131 4.72 -1.86 12.83
C VAL A 131 4.76 -3.05 13.80
N PRO A 132 3.70 -3.88 13.86
CA PRO A 132 3.74 -5.14 14.61
C PRO A 132 4.87 -6.05 14.13
N PRO A 133 5.60 -6.76 15.02
CA PRO A 133 6.69 -7.66 14.64
C PRO A 133 6.28 -8.70 13.59
N GLU A 134 5.06 -9.22 13.70
CA GLU A 134 4.49 -10.23 12.81
C GLU A 134 4.39 -9.73 11.36
N VAL A 135 4.18 -8.43 11.15
CA VAL A 135 4.22 -7.82 9.81
C VAL A 135 5.63 -7.96 9.22
N LEU A 136 6.67 -7.70 10.00
CA LEU A 136 8.06 -7.75 9.52
C LEU A 136 8.55 -9.19 9.33
N GLU A 137 8.13 -10.11 10.20
CA GLU A 137 8.44 -11.54 10.09
C GLU A 137 7.89 -12.15 8.79
N SER A 138 6.73 -11.65 8.31
CA SER A 138 6.16 -12.05 7.03
C SER A 138 6.98 -11.62 5.80
N SER A 139 8.02 -10.80 5.98
CA SER A 139 8.87 -10.25 4.92
C SER A 139 8.06 -9.57 3.80
N PRO A 140 7.37 -8.45 4.09
CA PRO A 140 6.35 -7.91 3.20
C PRO A 140 6.94 -7.53 1.85
N GLU A 141 6.32 -8.06 0.79
CA GLU A 141 6.78 -7.89 -0.58
C GLU A 141 6.24 -6.62 -1.21
N PHE A 142 6.96 -6.00 -2.14
CA PHE A 142 6.45 -4.89 -2.95
C PHE A 142 7.17 -4.83 -4.30
N LEU A 143 6.67 -3.99 -5.21
CA LEU A 143 7.30 -3.75 -6.50
C LEU A 143 8.11 -2.46 -6.46
N ILE A 144 9.35 -2.53 -6.90
CA ILE A 144 10.22 -1.36 -7.03
C ILE A 144 9.62 -0.38 -8.06
N PRO A 145 9.49 0.92 -7.72
CA PRO A 145 8.97 1.90 -8.66
C PRO A 145 9.90 2.13 -9.85
N GLU A 146 9.31 2.33 -11.02
CA GLU A 146 10.01 2.68 -12.26
C GLU A 146 9.86 4.18 -12.57
N PHE A 147 10.89 4.76 -13.21
CA PHE A 147 10.95 6.19 -13.52
C PHE A 147 11.29 6.41 -15.00
N LEU A 148 10.26 6.26 -15.82
CA LEU A 148 10.34 6.33 -17.27
C LEU A 148 9.70 7.61 -17.79
N ARG A 149 10.15 8.08 -18.96
CA ARG A 149 9.41 9.02 -19.80
C ARG A 149 8.22 8.33 -20.49
N PRO A 150 7.26 9.08 -21.05
CA PRO A 150 6.17 8.50 -21.83
C PRO A 150 6.61 7.66 -23.03
N ASP A 151 7.78 7.96 -23.61
CA ASP A 151 8.41 7.18 -24.68
C ASP A 151 9.14 5.90 -24.18
N GLY A 152 9.05 5.62 -22.88
CA GLY A 152 9.68 4.50 -22.21
C GLY A 152 11.09 4.78 -21.69
N THR A 153 11.74 5.89 -22.07
CA THR A 153 13.14 6.17 -21.70
C THR A 153 13.33 6.25 -20.19
N GLU A 154 14.20 5.39 -19.64
CA GLU A 154 14.53 5.39 -18.21
C GLU A 154 15.37 6.63 -17.83
N LEU A 155 14.83 7.45 -16.93
CA LEU A 155 15.50 8.66 -16.43
C LEU A 155 16.51 8.33 -15.33
N TYR A 156 16.12 7.42 -14.46
CA TYR A 156 16.91 6.91 -13.35
C TYR A 156 16.32 5.57 -12.89
N ARG A 157 17.18 4.70 -12.38
CA ARG A 157 16.84 3.34 -11.98
C ARG A 157 17.04 3.17 -10.49
N LEU A 158 16.00 2.72 -9.79
CA LEU A 158 16.14 2.15 -8.45
C LEU A 158 16.22 0.64 -8.59
N ASP A 159 17.22 -0.02 -8.02
CA ASP A 159 17.35 -1.48 -7.96
C ASP A 159 17.55 -1.94 -6.52
N CYS A 160 17.12 -3.13 -6.18
CA CYS A 160 17.33 -3.70 -4.85
C CYS A 160 18.65 -4.48 -4.79
N ASP A 161 19.20 -4.56 -3.59
CA ASP A 161 20.28 -5.51 -3.31
C ASP A 161 19.77 -6.96 -3.47
N TRP A 162 20.65 -7.87 -3.88
CA TRP A 162 20.30 -9.26 -4.20
C TRP A 162 19.61 -9.99 -3.04
N SER A 163 19.94 -9.65 -1.79
CA SER A 163 19.37 -10.27 -0.59
C SER A 163 17.89 -9.93 -0.37
N PHE A 164 17.38 -8.88 -1.04
CA PHE A 164 16.00 -8.42 -0.94
C PHE A 164 15.16 -8.81 -2.17
N ARG A 165 15.72 -9.55 -3.13
CA ARG A 165 15.01 -9.97 -4.34
C ARG A 165 14.01 -11.09 -4.05
N VAL A 166 12.86 -11.05 -4.71
CA VAL A 166 11.84 -12.09 -4.66
C VAL A 166 11.66 -12.64 -6.06
N ASP A 167 12.33 -13.76 -6.34
CA ASP A 167 12.15 -14.50 -7.60
C ASP A 167 11.05 -15.56 -7.43
N GLY A 168 10.27 -15.81 -8.47
CA GLY A 168 9.17 -16.76 -8.41
C GLY A 168 8.30 -16.79 -9.65
N GLU A 169 7.25 -17.61 -9.60
CA GLU A 169 6.33 -17.86 -10.72
C GLU A 169 5.66 -16.59 -11.26
N TYR A 170 5.42 -15.61 -10.39
CA TYR A 170 4.77 -14.34 -10.68
C TYR A 170 5.74 -13.16 -10.73
N ALA A 171 6.99 -13.42 -11.16
CA ALA A 171 7.99 -12.38 -11.34
C ALA A 171 7.52 -11.28 -12.30
N VAL A 172 7.91 -10.05 -11.95
CA VAL A 172 7.71 -8.83 -12.73
C VAL A 172 9.08 -8.24 -13.01
N THR A 173 9.41 -8.04 -14.28
CA THR A 173 10.64 -7.40 -14.71
C THR A 173 10.37 -6.03 -15.32
N ARG A 174 11.45 -5.25 -15.44
CA ARG A 174 11.42 -3.92 -16.06
C ARG A 174 10.95 -3.98 -17.51
N MET A 175 10.06 -3.05 -17.86
CA MET A 175 9.43 -3.00 -19.19
C MET A 175 10.43 -2.87 -20.35
N GLN A 176 11.48 -2.06 -20.20
CA GLN A 176 12.35 -1.70 -21.33
C GLN A 176 13.46 -2.71 -21.65
N SER A 177 13.67 -3.73 -20.82
CA SER A 177 14.80 -4.64 -21.00
C SER A 177 14.53 -6.11 -20.66
N GLY A 178 13.43 -6.42 -19.96
CA GLY A 178 13.21 -7.75 -19.36
C GLY A 178 14.34 -8.18 -18.41
N ARG A 179 15.26 -7.27 -18.07
CA ARG A 179 16.48 -7.52 -17.30
C ARG A 179 16.45 -6.62 -16.08
N GLY A 180 15.99 -7.18 -14.98
CA GLY A 180 15.88 -6.51 -13.69
C GLY A 180 14.55 -6.83 -13.05
N LEU A 181 14.59 -7.71 -12.06
CA LEU A 181 13.45 -8.09 -11.25
C LEU A 181 12.99 -6.90 -10.40
N LEU A 182 11.68 -6.63 -10.41
CA LEU A 182 11.06 -5.56 -9.62
C LEU A 182 10.49 -6.07 -8.29
N ASN A 183 10.19 -7.36 -8.19
CA ASN A 183 9.75 -7.99 -6.95
C ASN A 183 10.86 -7.95 -5.91
N THR A 184 10.54 -7.35 -4.77
CA THR A 184 11.44 -7.23 -3.63
C THR A 184 10.66 -7.37 -2.34
N LYS A 185 11.36 -7.51 -1.22
CA LYS A 185 10.78 -7.65 0.11
C LYS A 185 11.53 -6.83 1.13
N VAL A 186 10.85 -6.47 2.21
CA VAL A 186 11.49 -6.00 3.45
C VAL A 186 12.01 -7.22 4.21
N VAL A 187 13.19 -7.08 4.81
CA VAL A 187 13.78 -8.10 5.69
C VAL A 187 14.13 -7.45 7.02
N ASP A 188 13.57 -7.96 8.11
CA ASP A 188 13.82 -7.51 9.48
C ASP A 188 13.67 -6.00 9.68
N GLY A 189 12.67 -5.38 9.04
CA GLY A 189 12.46 -3.92 9.12
C GLY A 189 13.43 -3.09 8.28
N HIS A 190 14.20 -3.72 7.39
CA HIS A 190 15.14 -3.03 6.52
C HIS A 190 14.88 -3.33 5.04
N TRP A 191 15.24 -2.37 4.19
CA TRP A 191 15.38 -2.59 2.75
C TRP A 191 16.61 -1.83 2.23
N LYS A 192 17.34 -2.42 1.28
CA LYS A 192 18.53 -1.81 0.68
C LYS A 192 18.52 -1.92 -0.83
N GLY A 193 19.06 -0.89 -1.46
CA GLY A 193 19.18 -0.82 -2.90
C GLY A 193 20.15 0.25 -3.38
N ALA A 194 20.10 0.51 -4.67
CA ALA A 194 20.92 1.52 -5.33
C ALA A 194 20.08 2.30 -6.33
N LEU A 195 20.34 3.61 -6.41
CA LEU A 195 19.76 4.51 -7.40
C LEU A 195 20.85 4.89 -8.42
N TYR A 196 20.54 4.78 -9.71
CA TYR A 196 21.42 5.13 -10.82
C TYR A 196 20.76 6.21 -11.67
N VAL A 197 21.35 7.39 -11.76
CA VAL A 197 20.78 8.54 -12.47
C VAL A 197 21.40 8.66 -13.86
N TYR A 198 20.60 8.42 -14.90
CA TYR A 198 21.05 8.42 -16.30
C TYR A 198 20.82 9.76 -17.01
N SER A 199 19.71 10.43 -16.71
CA SER A 199 19.33 11.68 -17.35
C SER A 199 20.32 12.80 -17.04
N PRO A 200 20.96 13.44 -18.04
CA PRO A 200 21.91 14.54 -17.81
C PRO A 200 21.28 15.71 -17.03
N GLN A 201 19.99 15.98 -17.26
CA GLN A 201 19.26 17.01 -16.52
C GLN A 201 19.21 16.72 -15.01
N HIS A 202 18.98 15.46 -14.64
CA HIS A 202 18.94 15.04 -13.23
C HIS A 202 20.33 14.81 -12.63
N GLN A 203 21.35 14.65 -13.47
CA GLN A 203 22.74 14.62 -12.99
C GLN A 203 23.26 16.03 -12.63
N GLY A 204 22.80 17.06 -13.34
CA GLY A 204 23.12 18.46 -13.03
C GLY A 204 22.42 19.00 -11.79
N ASP A 205 21.16 18.62 -11.57
CA ASP A 205 20.41 18.86 -10.32
C ASP A 205 19.57 17.62 -9.97
N ASP A 206 20.02 16.90 -8.95
CA ASP A 206 19.41 15.65 -8.48
C ASP A 206 18.26 15.88 -7.51
N SER A 207 18.02 17.11 -7.05
CA SER A 207 17.04 17.42 -5.99
C SER A 207 15.64 16.90 -6.30
N ARG A 208 15.20 17.06 -7.56
CA ARG A 208 13.90 16.56 -8.02
C ARG A 208 13.88 15.04 -8.12
N CYS A 209 14.96 14.45 -8.63
CA CYS A 209 15.12 12.99 -8.74
C CYS A 209 15.03 12.33 -7.36
N LEU A 210 15.86 12.78 -6.40
CA LEU A 210 15.91 12.21 -5.06
C LEU A 210 14.56 12.35 -4.33
N ARG A 211 13.87 13.49 -4.49
CA ARG A 211 12.51 13.68 -3.94
C ARG A 211 11.50 12.72 -4.56
N SER A 212 11.51 12.57 -5.89
CA SER A 212 10.64 11.64 -6.61
C SER A 212 10.89 10.18 -6.19
N VAL A 213 12.15 9.78 -6.03
CA VAL A 213 12.52 8.43 -5.58
C VAL A 213 12.03 8.19 -4.15
N LYS A 214 12.28 9.11 -3.21
CA LYS A 214 11.77 8.99 -1.84
C LYS A 214 10.25 8.85 -1.81
N ALA A 215 9.55 9.70 -2.53
CA ALA A 215 8.08 9.70 -2.58
C ALA A 215 7.50 8.40 -3.17
N ALA A 216 8.09 7.90 -4.26
CA ALA A 216 7.62 6.68 -4.92
C ALA A 216 7.97 5.42 -4.12
N LEU A 217 9.17 5.37 -3.53
CA LEU A 217 9.59 4.24 -2.68
C LEU A 217 8.75 4.16 -1.41
N ALA A 218 8.46 5.30 -0.77
CA ALA A 218 7.55 5.38 0.37
C ALA A 218 6.16 4.81 0.02
N ARG A 219 5.59 5.23 -1.12
CA ARG A 219 4.29 4.74 -1.60
C ARG A 219 4.29 3.28 -2.05
N ALA A 220 5.45 2.70 -2.32
CA ALA A 220 5.56 1.29 -2.65
C ALA A 220 5.67 0.43 -1.38
N ILE A 221 6.42 0.90 -0.37
CA ILE A 221 6.66 0.17 0.87
C ILE A 221 5.49 0.30 1.85
N LEU A 222 4.98 1.51 2.11
CA LEU A 222 3.98 1.73 3.16
C LEU A 222 2.72 0.85 3.02
N PRO A 223 2.11 0.68 1.82
CA PRO A 223 0.98 -0.23 1.66
C PRO A 223 1.31 -1.70 1.98
N ALA A 224 2.57 -2.11 1.85
CA ALA A 224 3.02 -3.44 2.20
C ALA A 224 3.11 -3.67 3.72
N LEU A 225 3.09 -2.60 4.51
CA LEU A 225 3.24 -2.63 5.97
C LEU A 225 1.91 -2.56 6.74
N THR A 226 0.76 -2.55 6.05
CA THR A 226 -0.53 -2.60 6.75
C THR A 226 -0.67 -3.90 7.53
N SER A 227 -1.19 -3.78 8.74
CA SER A 227 -1.54 -4.89 9.61
C SER A 227 -2.96 -5.42 9.36
N ARG A 228 -3.69 -4.78 8.42
CA ARG A 228 -5.07 -5.08 8.04
C ARG A 228 -5.14 -5.72 6.66
N VAL A 229 -5.98 -5.22 5.75
CA VAL A 229 -6.17 -5.82 4.43
C VAL A 229 -5.28 -5.11 3.41
N ARG A 230 -4.52 -5.88 2.65
CA ARG A 230 -3.74 -5.41 1.51
C ARG A 230 -4.24 -6.05 0.24
N CYS A 231 -4.44 -5.26 -0.83
CA CYS A 231 -4.74 -5.78 -2.16
C CYS A 231 -3.72 -5.29 -3.18
N SER A 232 -3.04 -6.22 -3.84
CA SER A 232 -2.08 -5.93 -4.91
C SER A 232 -2.58 -6.49 -6.23
N ILE A 233 -2.65 -5.64 -7.24
CA ILE A 233 -2.98 -6.02 -8.63
C ILE A 233 -1.79 -5.66 -9.51
N PHE A 234 -1.23 -6.64 -10.21
CA PHE A 234 -0.02 -6.45 -11.03
C PHE A 234 -0.02 -7.41 -12.23
N ARG A 235 0.86 -7.16 -13.20
CA ARG A 235 1.02 -8.02 -14.38
C ARG A 235 2.36 -8.76 -14.31
N PRO A 236 2.36 -10.08 -14.03
CA PRO A 236 3.52 -10.94 -14.19
C PRO A 236 4.04 -10.92 -15.63
N ASP A 237 5.33 -11.21 -15.83
CA ASP A 237 5.97 -11.16 -17.16
C ASP A 237 5.34 -12.12 -18.17
N ARG A 238 4.90 -13.28 -17.68
CA ARG A 238 4.26 -14.32 -18.51
C ARG A 238 2.83 -13.97 -18.92
N TYR A 239 2.26 -12.90 -18.37
CA TYR A 239 0.87 -12.50 -18.64
C TYR A 239 0.80 -11.57 -19.83
N GLN A 240 -0.19 -11.81 -20.70
CA GLN A 240 -0.53 -10.89 -21.76
C GLN A 240 -1.17 -9.63 -21.20
N TYR A 241 -1.10 -8.52 -21.93
CA TYR A 241 -1.84 -7.32 -21.56
C TYR A 241 -3.35 -7.61 -21.52
N GLY A 242 -4.02 -7.18 -20.45
CA GLY A 242 -5.40 -7.57 -20.14
C GLY A 242 -5.54 -8.77 -19.19
N ALA A 243 -4.44 -9.44 -18.83
CA ALA A 243 -4.38 -10.44 -17.77
C ALA A 243 -3.59 -9.90 -16.57
N TRP A 244 -4.17 -10.01 -15.38
CA TRP A 244 -3.65 -9.42 -14.14
C TRP A 244 -3.69 -10.44 -13.01
N ARG A 245 -2.66 -10.42 -12.17
CA ARG A 245 -2.63 -11.18 -10.92
C ARG A 245 -3.18 -10.31 -9.79
N VAL A 246 -4.04 -10.89 -8.97
CA VAL A 246 -4.53 -10.30 -7.73
C VAL A 246 -4.06 -11.13 -6.55
N ARG A 247 -3.49 -10.44 -5.56
CA ARG A 247 -3.17 -11.00 -4.24
C ARG A 247 -3.79 -10.11 -3.18
N ILE A 248 -4.63 -10.69 -2.34
CA ILE A 248 -5.14 -10.06 -1.14
C ILE A 248 -4.50 -10.77 0.06
N ALA A 249 -3.91 -10.00 0.97
CA ALA A 249 -3.38 -10.51 2.22
C ALA A 249 -4.15 -9.86 3.38
N ILE A 250 -4.48 -10.66 4.39
CA ILE A 250 -4.95 -10.18 5.69
C ILE A 250 -3.79 -10.20 6.67
N GLY A 251 -3.53 -9.07 7.30
CA GLY A 251 -2.41 -8.86 8.20
C GLY A 251 -2.67 -9.42 9.60
N PRO A 252 -1.66 -9.35 10.48
CA PRO A 252 -1.65 -10.05 11.76
C PRO A 252 -2.79 -9.65 12.70
N VAL A 253 -3.28 -8.41 12.66
CA VAL A 253 -4.41 -7.98 13.53
C VAL A 253 -5.68 -8.77 13.17
N ILE A 254 -5.94 -8.93 11.88
CA ILE A 254 -7.09 -9.68 11.39
C ILE A 254 -6.89 -11.19 11.61
N GLN A 255 -5.68 -11.69 11.37
CA GLN A 255 -5.37 -13.11 11.60
C GLN A 255 -5.53 -13.49 13.09
N ALA A 256 -5.08 -12.63 14.00
CA ALA A 256 -5.26 -12.80 15.44
C ALA A 256 -6.75 -12.80 15.82
N PHE A 257 -7.54 -11.88 15.25
CA PHE A 257 -8.99 -11.86 15.44
C PHE A 257 -9.68 -13.16 14.97
N LEU A 258 -9.30 -13.67 13.81
CA LEU A 258 -9.92 -14.89 13.26
C LEU A 258 -9.57 -16.15 14.07
N GLY A 259 -8.42 -16.17 14.76
CA GLY A 259 -8.03 -17.28 15.63
C GLY A 259 -7.97 -18.63 14.91
N GLY A 260 -7.58 -18.63 13.62
CA GLY A 260 -7.58 -19.82 12.76
C GLY A 260 -8.91 -20.12 12.05
N SER A 261 -9.95 -19.33 12.29
CA SER A 261 -11.20 -19.40 11.53
C SER A 261 -10.98 -18.98 10.07
N ARG A 262 -11.68 -19.64 9.15
CA ARG A 262 -11.63 -19.28 7.73
C ARG A 262 -12.44 -18.02 7.47
N LEU A 263 -11.82 -17.05 6.80
CA LEU A 263 -12.54 -15.92 6.21
C LEU A 263 -12.97 -16.28 4.79
N VAL A 264 -14.27 -16.20 4.53
CA VAL A 264 -14.87 -16.33 3.20
C VAL A 264 -15.52 -15.02 2.80
N PHE A 265 -15.50 -14.69 1.51
CA PHE A 265 -16.11 -13.47 1.00
C PHE A 265 -16.74 -13.70 -0.37
N ALA A 266 -17.85 -13.01 -0.64
CA ALA A 266 -18.49 -13.03 -1.94
C ALA A 266 -17.69 -12.16 -2.93
N LEU A 267 -17.40 -12.69 -4.12
CA LEU A 267 -16.77 -11.89 -5.17
C LEU A 267 -17.73 -10.77 -5.61
N PRO A 268 -17.23 -9.52 -5.72
CA PRO A 268 -18.04 -8.42 -6.20
C PRO A 268 -18.40 -8.62 -7.68
N LYS A 269 -19.47 -7.97 -8.11
CA LYS A 269 -19.81 -7.92 -9.54
C LYS A 269 -18.86 -6.95 -10.22
N LEU A 270 -18.02 -7.47 -11.10
CA LEU A 270 -17.05 -6.70 -11.88
C LEU A 270 -17.43 -6.75 -13.37
N PRO A 271 -18.17 -5.76 -13.90
CA PRO A 271 -18.55 -5.74 -15.31
C PRO A 271 -17.34 -5.93 -16.22
N LYS A 272 -17.46 -6.79 -17.24
CA LYS A 272 -16.40 -7.03 -18.24
C LYS A 272 -15.06 -7.50 -17.64
N ARG A 273 -15.06 -8.03 -16.42
CA ARG A 273 -13.93 -8.70 -15.80
C ARG A 273 -14.29 -10.16 -15.52
N HIS A 274 -13.37 -11.07 -15.83
CA HIS A 274 -13.48 -12.48 -15.48
C HIS A 274 -12.45 -12.81 -14.42
N VAL A 275 -12.90 -13.33 -13.28
CA VAL A 275 -12.05 -13.72 -12.15
C VAL A 275 -11.88 -15.23 -12.16
N VAL A 276 -10.64 -15.70 -12.19
CA VAL A 276 -10.27 -17.11 -12.09
C VAL A 276 -9.48 -17.29 -10.80
N MET A 277 -10.10 -17.93 -9.81
CA MET A 277 -9.44 -18.21 -8.53
C MET A 277 -8.49 -19.39 -8.65
N ASP A 278 -7.35 -19.29 -7.99
CA ASP A 278 -6.41 -20.39 -7.86
C ASP A 278 -7.05 -21.58 -7.11
N LYS A 279 -6.55 -22.78 -7.39
CA LYS A 279 -7.00 -24.00 -6.68
C LYS A 279 -6.78 -23.83 -5.17
N GLY A 280 -7.84 -24.02 -4.39
CA GLY A 280 -7.81 -23.88 -2.92
C GLY A 280 -8.30 -22.52 -2.41
N PHE A 281 -8.40 -21.51 -3.27
CA PHE A 281 -8.91 -20.17 -2.91
C PHE A 281 -10.39 -19.95 -3.26
N MET A 282 -11.05 -20.98 -3.81
CA MET A 282 -12.49 -21.01 -4.08
C MET A 282 -13.20 -21.85 -3.02
N PHE A 283 -14.18 -21.26 -2.34
CA PHE A 283 -15.07 -21.98 -1.42
C PHE A 283 -16.29 -22.53 -2.15
N ASP A 284 -16.90 -21.70 -3.00
CA ASP A 284 -18.05 -22.02 -3.85
C ASP A 284 -18.05 -21.10 -5.09
N LEU A 285 -19.00 -21.29 -5.99
CA LEU A 285 -19.17 -20.45 -7.18
C LEU A 285 -19.35 -18.98 -6.77
N GLY A 286 -18.35 -18.16 -7.12
CA GLY A 286 -18.35 -16.73 -6.80
C GLY A 286 -18.00 -16.41 -5.34
N VAL A 287 -17.49 -17.37 -4.58
CA VAL A 287 -17.09 -17.18 -3.17
C VAL A 287 -15.62 -17.57 -2.98
N GLY A 288 -14.83 -16.60 -2.54
CA GLY A 288 -13.41 -16.79 -2.21
C GLY A 288 -13.22 -17.22 -0.76
N VAL A 289 -12.12 -17.95 -0.50
CA VAL A 289 -11.66 -18.31 0.85
C VAL A 289 -10.19 -17.96 1.02
N PHE A 290 -9.85 -17.35 2.15
CA PHE A 290 -8.46 -17.11 2.52
C PHE A 290 -7.79 -18.41 2.99
N GLN A 291 -6.59 -18.66 2.50
CA GLN A 291 -5.71 -19.74 2.92
C GLN A 291 -4.45 -19.10 3.52
N ASP A 292 -4.13 -19.44 4.76
CA ASP A 292 -2.95 -18.94 5.47
C ASP A 292 -2.78 -17.41 5.40
N GLY A 293 -3.89 -16.69 5.50
CA GLY A 293 -3.91 -15.22 5.46
C GLY A 293 -3.88 -14.61 4.07
N GLU A 294 -3.93 -15.41 3.00
CA GLU A 294 -3.89 -14.91 1.62
C GLU A 294 -5.08 -15.37 0.78
N TRP A 295 -5.41 -14.59 -0.24
CA TRP A 295 -6.30 -14.97 -1.32
C TRP A 295 -5.71 -14.54 -2.66
N CYS A 296 -5.70 -15.46 -3.62
CA CYS A 296 -5.09 -15.25 -4.92
C CYS A 296 -6.04 -15.61 -6.07
N ALA A 297 -6.02 -14.79 -7.12
CA ALA A 297 -6.77 -15.01 -8.35
C ALA A 297 -6.12 -14.29 -9.53
N ASP A 298 -6.48 -14.71 -10.74
CA ASP A 298 -6.21 -13.99 -11.97
C ASP A 298 -7.47 -13.28 -12.45
N ILE A 299 -7.28 -12.09 -13.04
CA ILE A 299 -8.34 -11.28 -13.62
C ILE A 299 -8.04 -10.99 -15.07
N TYR A 300 -9.03 -11.25 -15.93
CA TYR A 300 -8.97 -11.03 -17.36
C TYR A 300 -10.01 -10.00 -17.81
N SER A 301 -9.70 -9.20 -18.82
CA SER A 301 -10.72 -8.48 -19.60
C SER A 301 -11.65 -9.51 -20.26
N ASN A 302 -12.96 -9.25 -20.27
CA ASN A 302 -13.95 -10.19 -20.81
C ASN A 302 -14.86 -9.52 -21.85
N GLY A 303 -14.68 -9.91 -23.12
CA GLY A 303 -15.51 -9.44 -24.24
C GLY A 303 -15.34 -7.95 -24.59
N VAL A 304 -14.23 -7.33 -24.15
CA VAL A 304 -13.77 -5.96 -24.49
C VAL A 304 -12.24 -5.93 -24.42
N HIS A 305 -11.61 -5.00 -25.14
CA HIS A 305 -10.18 -4.74 -25.02
C HIS A 305 -9.85 -4.12 -23.64
N GLU A 306 -8.63 -4.32 -23.13
CA GLU A 306 -8.27 -3.83 -21.79
C GLU A 306 -8.36 -2.31 -21.68
N ASP A 307 -7.88 -1.58 -22.69
CA ASP A 307 -7.94 -0.11 -22.73
C ASP A 307 -9.37 0.45 -22.79
N GLU A 308 -10.34 -0.38 -23.21
CA GLU A 308 -11.75 -0.02 -23.32
C GLU A 308 -12.59 -0.58 -22.17
N ASN A 309 -11.96 -1.25 -21.19
CA ASN A 309 -12.67 -1.90 -20.12
C ASN A 309 -13.30 -0.85 -19.19
N PRO A 310 -14.64 -0.83 -19.02
CA PRO A 310 -15.30 0.17 -18.18
C PRO A 310 -14.94 0.02 -16.69
N THR A 311 -14.49 -1.15 -16.27
CA THR A 311 -14.07 -1.41 -14.89
C THR A 311 -12.55 -1.38 -14.80
N SER A 312 -12.02 -0.22 -14.37
CA SER A 312 -10.58 -0.02 -14.17
C SER A 312 -10.03 -0.93 -13.06
N LEU A 313 -8.72 -1.23 -13.08
CA LEU A 313 -8.09 -2.02 -12.02
C LEU A 313 -8.19 -1.35 -10.64
N ALA A 314 -8.20 -0.01 -10.59
CA ALA A 314 -8.44 0.73 -9.35
C ALA A 314 -9.84 0.44 -8.79
N GLN A 315 -10.86 0.38 -9.67
CA GLN A 315 -12.20 -0.02 -9.27
C GLN A 315 -12.27 -1.48 -8.83
N VAL A 316 -11.62 -2.41 -9.56
CA VAL A 316 -11.53 -3.82 -9.16
C VAL A 316 -10.95 -3.94 -7.74
N LYS A 317 -9.84 -3.25 -7.47
CA LYS A 317 -9.20 -3.24 -6.14
C LYS A 317 -10.14 -2.72 -5.05
N ALA A 318 -10.81 -1.59 -5.29
CA ALA A 318 -11.74 -1.00 -4.34
C ALA A 318 -12.92 -1.94 -4.01
N GLU A 319 -13.53 -2.54 -5.03
CA GLU A 319 -14.65 -3.47 -4.87
C GLU A 319 -14.23 -4.76 -4.13
N LEU A 320 -13.03 -5.28 -4.40
CA LEU A 320 -12.49 -6.44 -3.70
C LEU A 320 -12.20 -6.13 -2.22
N LEU A 321 -11.55 -5.00 -1.93
CA LEU A 321 -11.30 -4.55 -0.57
C LEU A 321 -12.61 -4.33 0.19
N GLN A 322 -13.62 -3.73 -0.46
CA GLN A 322 -14.95 -3.56 0.13
C GLN A 322 -15.60 -4.91 0.45
N ALA A 323 -15.55 -5.88 -0.47
CA ALA A 323 -16.11 -7.21 -0.24
C ALA A 323 -15.45 -7.94 0.94
N VAL A 324 -14.12 -7.86 1.05
CA VAL A 324 -13.38 -8.43 2.19
C VAL A 324 -13.73 -7.71 3.50
N ASN A 325 -13.79 -6.38 3.49
CA ASN A 325 -14.17 -5.60 4.66
C ASN A 325 -15.61 -5.91 5.10
N LEU A 326 -16.56 -6.10 4.18
CA LEU A 326 -17.92 -6.53 4.51
C LEU A 326 -17.95 -7.92 5.15
N ALA A 327 -17.13 -8.86 4.67
CA ALA A 327 -17.00 -10.17 5.27
C ALA A 327 -16.42 -10.10 6.70
N LEU A 328 -15.40 -9.26 6.91
CA LEU A 328 -14.82 -9.00 8.22
C LEU A 328 -15.83 -8.39 9.21
N HIS A 329 -16.59 -7.39 8.77
CA HIS A 329 -17.68 -6.81 9.56
C HIS A 329 -18.74 -7.85 9.90
N GLY A 330 -19.13 -8.70 8.94
CA GLY A 330 -20.06 -9.81 9.17
C GLY A 330 -19.54 -10.85 10.17
N ALA A 331 -18.21 -11.03 10.24
CA ALA A 331 -17.56 -11.87 11.24
C ALA A 331 -17.41 -11.20 12.62
N GLY A 332 -17.70 -9.89 12.72
CA GLY A 332 -17.60 -9.11 13.96
C GLY A 332 -16.29 -8.35 14.15
N PHE A 333 -15.43 -8.27 13.14
CA PHE A 333 -14.23 -7.43 13.18
C PHE A 333 -14.63 -5.96 13.01
N GLY A 334 -14.26 -5.11 13.98
CA GLY A 334 -14.39 -3.65 13.85
C GLY A 334 -13.43 -3.12 12.79
N GLY A 335 -13.93 -2.25 11.90
CA GLY A 335 -13.24 -1.79 10.69
C GLY A 335 -11.91 -1.08 10.90
#